data_AF-A0A7G8Q3M0-F1
#
_entry.id   AF-A0A7G8Q3M0-F1
#
_cell.length_a   1.000
_cell.length_b   1.000
_cell.length_c   1.000
_cell.angle_alpha   90.00
_cell.angle_beta   90.00
_cell.angle_gamma   90.00
#
_symmetry.space_group_name_H-M   'P 1'
#
loop_
_entity.id
_entity.type
_entity.pdbx_description
1 polymer ?
#
loop_
_entity_poly.entity_id
_entity_poly.type
_entity_poly.pdbx_seq_one_letter_code
_entity_poly.pdbx_strand_id
1 'polypeptide(L)'
;MREDELVQAEQWVNEWHIRAKIEAWPDSDTIIQALGPGPVDLRALRASGKLLGVWFKHERRFRYPPWQLSMGRLHPQLSDLLDALAANPAMTPEADPNGWLRLQWLVTPRPSLSELALADQAASDGVAEDSEDLSDDGRSPADVFKIDSSAAVALARSDAAWMSSS
;
A
#
# COMPACT_ATOMS: atom_id res chain seq x y z
N MET A 1 -0.29 26.52 0.74
CA MET A 1 0.62 25.54 1.36
C MET A 1 1.66 26.32 2.12
N ARG A 2 1.74 26.15 3.43
CA ARG A 2 2.69 26.89 4.28
C ARG A 2 4.09 26.29 4.13
N GLU A 3 5.13 27.11 4.32
CA GLU A 3 6.53 26.69 4.19
C GLU A 3 6.84 25.47 5.09
N ASP A 4 6.23 25.42 6.27
CA ASP A 4 6.35 24.31 7.22
C ASP A 4 5.84 22.96 6.67
N GLU A 5 4.79 22.97 5.84
CA GLU A 5 4.19 21.76 5.27
C GLU A 5 5.11 21.15 4.19
N LEU A 6 5.83 22.00 3.45
CA LEU A 6 6.80 21.56 2.45
C LEU A 6 8.03 20.94 3.11
N VAL A 7 8.54 21.54 4.18
CA VAL A 7 9.68 21.01 4.94
C VAL A 7 9.34 19.65 5.53
N GLN A 8 8.14 19.49 6.10
CA GLN A 8 7.69 18.20 6.63
C GLN A 8 7.56 17.14 5.53
N ALA A 9 7.00 17.49 4.37
CA ALA A 9 6.89 16.58 3.24
C ALA A 9 8.27 16.12 2.72
N GLU A 10 9.24 17.03 2.63
CA GLU A 10 10.60 16.69 2.22
C GLU A 10 11.32 15.80 3.23
N GLN A 11 11.16 16.08 4.53
CA GLN A 11 11.70 15.22 5.60
C GLN A 11 11.11 13.81 5.53
N TRP A 12 9.80 13.71 5.34
CA TRP A 12 9.11 12.43 5.21
C TRP A 12 9.60 11.63 3.99
N VAL A 13 9.76 12.27 2.83
CA VAL A 13 10.33 11.61 1.63
C VAL A 13 11.76 11.12 1.88
N ASN A 14 12.58 11.91 2.60
CA ASN A 14 13.95 11.52 2.94
C ASN A 14 14.01 10.35 3.92
N GLU A 15 13.12 10.33 4.91
CA GLU A 15 12.99 9.21 5.84
C GLU A 15 12.62 7.92 5.10
N TRP A 16 11.63 7.99 4.20
CA TRP A 16 11.24 6.85 3.37
C TRP A 16 12.34 6.40 2.43
N HIS A 17 13.19 7.30 1.96
CA HIS A 17 14.35 6.94 1.15
C HIS A 17 15.38 6.15 1.96
N ILE A 18 15.64 6.56 3.20
CA ILE A 18 16.51 5.82 4.11
C ILE A 18 15.90 4.45 4.41
N ARG A 19 14.60 4.41 4.73
CA ARG A 19 13.86 3.18 5.04
C ARG A 19 13.86 2.20 3.86
N ALA A 20 13.53 2.67 2.66
CA ALA A 20 13.52 1.85 1.45
C ALA A 20 14.90 1.23 1.15
N LYS A 21 15.99 1.94 1.49
CA LYS A 21 17.35 1.37 1.40
C LYS A 21 17.62 0.30 2.43
N ILE A 22 17.25 0.54 3.70
CA ILE A 22 17.46 -0.41 4.81
C ILE A 22 16.65 -1.69 4.56
N GLU A 23 15.40 -1.55 4.11
CA GLU A 23 14.50 -2.66 3.80
C GLU A 23 14.77 -3.29 2.43
N ALA A 24 15.80 -2.82 1.70
CA ALA A 24 16.17 -3.30 0.37
C ALA A 24 14.97 -3.39 -0.59
N TRP A 25 14.20 -2.30 -0.69
CA TRP A 25 13.01 -2.25 -1.54
C TRP A 25 13.35 -2.68 -2.98
N PRO A 26 12.54 -3.59 -3.55
CA PRO A 26 12.69 -4.01 -4.93
C PRO A 26 12.86 -2.82 -5.89
N ASP A 27 13.78 -2.99 -6.84
CA ASP A 27 13.89 -2.12 -8.01
C ASP A 27 13.17 -2.75 -9.20
N SER A 28 13.32 -2.12 -10.37
CA SER A 28 12.67 -2.58 -11.59
C SER A 28 13.12 -3.98 -12.01
N ASP A 29 14.39 -4.33 -11.79
CA ASP A 29 14.92 -5.62 -12.19
C ASP A 29 14.33 -6.74 -11.33
N THR A 30 14.23 -6.51 -10.01
CA THR A 30 13.56 -7.45 -9.10
C THR A 30 12.09 -7.66 -9.47
N ILE A 31 11.35 -6.60 -9.84
CA ILE A 31 9.95 -6.74 -10.25
C ILE A 31 9.81 -7.47 -11.59
N ILE A 32 10.70 -7.20 -12.56
CA ILE A 32 10.70 -7.92 -13.84
C ILE A 32 10.95 -9.42 -13.60
N GLN A 33 11.88 -9.78 -12.71
CA GLN A 33 12.11 -11.18 -12.34
C GLN A 33 10.88 -11.80 -11.69
N ALA A 34 10.19 -11.06 -10.80
CA ALA A 34 8.98 -11.54 -10.12
C ALA A 34 7.79 -11.76 -11.07
N LEU A 35 7.71 -11.00 -12.16
CA LEU A 35 6.70 -11.15 -13.21
C LEU A 35 6.97 -12.34 -14.15
N GLY A 36 8.19 -12.87 -14.14
CA GLY A 36 8.59 -14.03 -14.93
C GLY A 36 8.99 -13.67 -16.37
N PRO A 37 9.25 -14.69 -17.20
CA PRO A 37 9.79 -14.51 -18.53
C PRO A 37 8.76 -13.87 -19.47
N GLY A 38 9.13 -12.77 -20.13
CA GLY A 38 8.32 -12.09 -21.14
C GLY A 38 8.69 -10.62 -21.29
N PRO A 39 8.21 -9.95 -22.35
CA PRO A 39 8.32 -8.50 -22.43
C PRO A 39 7.46 -7.85 -21.33
N VAL A 40 8.13 -7.17 -20.40
CA VAL A 40 7.47 -6.48 -19.28
C VAL A 40 7.64 -4.96 -19.46
N ASP A 41 6.52 -4.25 -19.54
CA ASP A 41 6.49 -2.78 -19.45
C ASP A 41 5.98 -2.34 -18.08
N LEU A 42 6.91 -2.08 -17.16
CA LEU A 42 6.57 -1.62 -15.81
C LEU A 42 5.88 -0.25 -15.82
N ARG A 43 6.13 0.60 -16.82
CA ARG A 43 5.46 1.90 -16.93
C ARG A 43 4.00 1.69 -17.26
N ALA A 44 3.69 0.80 -18.20
CA ALA A 44 2.32 0.44 -18.53
C ALA A 44 1.58 -0.17 -17.32
N LEU A 45 2.24 -1.07 -16.56
CA LEU A 45 1.65 -1.65 -15.34
C LEU A 45 1.36 -0.61 -14.26
N ARG A 46 2.25 0.38 -14.07
CA ARG A 46 1.99 1.49 -13.14
C ARG A 46 0.85 2.38 -13.61
N ALA A 47 0.84 2.74 -14.89
CA ALA A 47 -0.19 3.58 -15.48
C ALA A 47 -1.56 2.91 -15.44
N SER A 48 -1.62 1.59 -15.61
CA SER A 48 -2.88 0.83 -15.53
C SER A 48 -3.28 0.44 -14.09
N GLY A 49 -2.62 0.99 -13.06
CA GLY A 49 -2.94 0.68 -11.66
C GLY A 49 -2.59 -0.75 -11.21
N LYS A 50 -1.84 -1.54 -11.98
CA LYS A 50 -1.50 -2.94 -11.63
C LYS A 50 -0.24 -3.08 -10.79
N LEU A 51 0.51 -1.99 -10.63
CA LEU A 51 1.76 -1.94 -9.90
C LEU A 51 1.92 -0.57 -9.24
N LEU A 52 2.26 -0.52 -7.97
CA LEU A 52 2.64 0.72 -7.28
C LEU A 52 4.16 0.89 -7.34
N GLY A 53 4.60 1.94 -8.02
CA GLY A 53 5.99 2.40 -7.93
C GLY A 53 6.03 3.74 -7.22
N VAL A 54 7.00 3.90 -6.33
CA VAL A 54 7.26 5.15 -5.61
C VAL A 54 8.48 5.83 -6.23
N TRP A 55 8.32 7.07 -6.71
CA TRP A 55 9.40 7.80 -7.38
C TRP A 55 10.32 8.49 -6.37
N PHE A 56 11.55 7.99 -6.27
CA PHE A 56 12.59 8.60 -5.44
C PHE A 56 13.37 9.62 -6.25
N LYS A 57 13.08 10.91 -6.06
CA LYS A 57 13.70 12.03 -6.80
C LYS A 57 15.22 12.01 -6.77
N HIS A 58 15.82 11.71 -5.62
CA HIS A 58 17.28 11.66 -5.43
C HIS A 58 17.93 10.50 -6.19
N GLU A 59 17.22 9.39 -6.37
CA GLU A 59 17.72 8.23 -7.11
C GLU A 59 17.33 8.23 -8.59
N ARG A 60 16.42 9.15 -8.98
CA ARG A 60 15.80 9.25 -10.31
C ARG A 60 15.27 7.90 -10.82
N ARG A 61 14.71 7.11 -9.92
CA ARG A 61 14.17 5.79 -10.21
C ARG A 61 12.96 5.49 -9.35
N PHE A 62 12.14 4.56 -9.83
CA PHE A 62 11.08 3.95 -9.02
C PHE A 62 11.68 2.87 -8.11
N ARG A 63 11.19 2.83 -6.87
CA ARG A 63 11.29 1.68 -5.97
C ARG A 63 9.90 1.13 -5.73
N TYR A 64 9.81 -0.16 -5.44
CA TYR A 64 8.54 -0.84 -5.29
C TYR A 64 8.44 -1.34 -3.85
N PRO A 65 7.39 -0.96 -3.11
CA PRO A 65 7.18 -1.48 -1.76
C PRO A 65 7.14 -3.01 -1.73
N PRO A 66 7.84 -3.68 -0.80
CA PRO A 66 8.06 -5.13 -0.81
C PRO A 66 6.80 -5.95 -0.54
N TRP A 67 5.80 -5.39 0.15
CA TRP A 67 4.50 -6.04 0.41
C TRP A 67 3.69 -6.33 -0.86
N GLN A 68 4.06 -5.74 -2.01
CA GLN A 68 3.48 -6.09 -3.30
C GLN A 68 3.89 -7.47 -3.79
N LEU A 69 4.90 -8.07 -3.17
CA LEU A 69 5.40 -9.40 -3.50
C LEU A 69 4.96 -10.42 -2.44
N SER A 70 4.53 -11.59 -2.91
CA SER A 70 4.31 -12.78 -2.09
C SER A 70 5.04 -13.95 -2.73
N MET A 71 5.90 -14.62 -1.96
CA MET A 71 6.72 -15.75 -2.43
C MET A 71 7.49 -15.45 -3.73
N GLY A 72 8.01 -14.22 -3.86
CA GLY A 72 8.80 -13.77 -5.02
C GLY A 72 8.00 -13.47 -6.29
N ARG A 73 6.67 -13.42 -6.22
CA ARG A 73 5.77 -13.02 -7.32
C ARG A 73 4.90 -11.85 -6.89
N LEU A 74 4.28 -11.13 -7.83
CA LEU A 74 3.27 -10.13 -7.46
C LEU A 74 2.13 -10.78 -6.67
N HIS A 75 1.70 -10.11 -5.60
CA HIS A 75 0.59 -10.54 -4.79
C HIS A 75 -0.68 -10.65 -5.65
N PRO A 76 -1.44 -11.76 -5.61
CA PRO A 76 -2.57 -11.99 -6.52
C PRO A 76 -3.67 -10.93 -6.39
N GLN A 77 -3.88 -10.39 -5.18
CA GLN A 77 -4.86 -9.32 -4.93
C GLN A 77 -4.29 -7.89 -5.07
N LEU A 78 -3.08 -7.73 -5.61
CA LEU A 78 -2.46 -6.41 -5.73
C LEU A 78 -3.30 -5.47 -6.62
N SER A 79 -3.78 -5.98 -7.76
CA SER A 79 -4.62 -5.17 -8.65
C SER A 79 -5.92 -4.76 -7.97
N ASP A 80 -6.58 -5.67 -7.23
CA ASP A 80 -7.81 -5.36 -6.51
C ASP A 80 -7.63 -4.26 -5.46
N LEU A 81 -6.51 -4.26 -4.74
CA LEU A 81 -6.16 -3.22 -3.78
C LEU A 81 -5.94 -1.87 -4.46
N LEU A 82 -5.16 -1.85 -5.55
CA LEU A 82 -4.85 -0.62 -6.25
C LEU A 82 -6.07 -0.04 -6.98
N ASP A 83 -6.94 -0.89 -7.51
CA ASP A 83 -8.23 -0.50 -8.07
C ASP A 83 -9.17 0.06 -7.00
N ALA A 84 -9.20 -0.54 -5.80
CA ALA A 84 -9.96 -0.01 -4.66
C ALA A 84 -9.45 1.37 -4.22
N LEU A 85 -8.14 1.59 -4.17
CA LEU A 85 -7.57 2.91 -3.89
C LEU A 85 -7.91 3.92 -5.00
N ALA A 86 -7.87 3.51 -6.27
CA ALA A 86 -8.18 4.37 -7.40
C ALA A 86 -9.65 4.80 -7.47
N ALA A 87 -10.55 4.19 -6.69
CA ALA A 87 -11.90 4.72 -6.50
C ALA A 87 -11.89 6.07 -5.76
N ASN A 88 -10.82 6.43 -5.05
CA ASN A 88 -10.57 7.79 -4.60
C ASN A 88 -9.90 8.61 -5.74
N PRO A 89 -10.51 9.69 -6.24
CA PRO A 89 -9.97 10.48 -7.35
C PRO A 89 -8.56 11.05 -7.13
N ALA A 90 -8.14 11.25 -5.88
CA ALA A 90 -6.79 11.73 -5.57
C ALA A 90 -5.73 10.62 -5.68
N MET A 91 -6.12 9.35 -5.65
CA MET A 91 -5.24 8.19 -5.59
C MET A 91 -5.21 7.38 -6.90
N THR A 92 -5.70 7.95 -8.01
CA THR A 92 -5.54 7.30 -9.32
C THR A 92 -4.08 7.35 -9.78
N PRO A 93 -3.66 6.48 -10.73
CA PRO A 93 -2.33 6.55 -11.33
C PRO A 93 -2.00 7.91 -11.96
N GLU A 94 -3.01 8.64 -12.45
CA GLU A 94 -2.88 9.96 -13.06
C GLU A 94 -2.73 11.07 -12.02
N ALA A 95 -3.49 11.00 -10.92
CA ALA A 95 -3.48 11.99 -9.85
C ALA A 95 -2.26 11.83 -8.92
N ASP A 96 -1.78 10.59 -8.71
CA ASP A 96 -0.61 10.26 -7.92
C ASP A 96 0.44 9.50 -8.74
N PRO A 97 1.05 10.12 -9.78
CA PRO A 97 1.99 9.46 -10.68
C PRO A 97 3.30 9.05 -10.01
N ASN A 98 3.62 9.64 -8.87
CA ASN A 98 4.81 9.34 -8.08
C ASN A 98 4.55 8.30 -6.97
N GLY A 99 3.29 7.90 -6.75
CA GLY A 99 2.91 6.85 -5.81
C GLY A 99 2.97 7.22 -4.33
N TRP A 100 3.19 8.50 -3.99
CA TRP A 100 3.43 8.92 -2.62
C TRP A 100 2.16 8.98 -1.79
N LEU A 101 1.05 9.43 -2.37
CA LEU A 101 -0.22 9.51 -1.65
C LEU A 101 -0.77 8.10 -1.36
N ARG A 102 -0.70 7.20 -2.35
CA ARG A 102 -1.05 5.79 -2.16
C ARG A 102 -0.14 5.13 -1.13
N LEU A 103 1.17 5.36 -1.18
CA LEU A 103 2.10 4.84 -0.17
C LEU A 103 1.71 5.34 1.22
N GLN A 104 1.48 6.65 1.38
CA GLN A 104 1.13 7.25 2.67
C GLN A 104 -0.12 6.59 3.25
N TRP A 105 -1.17 6.37 2.45
CA TRP A 105 -2.37 5.69 2.93
C TRP A 105 -2.07 4.25 3.39
N LEU A 106 -1.26 3.52 2.63
CA LEU A 106 -0.93 2.12 2.88
C LEU A 106 -0.03 1.90 4.11
N VAL A 107 0.78 2.88 4.48
CA VAL A 107 1.71 2.79 5.60
C VAL A 107 1.20 3.46 6.87
N THR A 108 0.07 4.17 6.79
CA THR A 108 -0.55 4.82 7.96
C THR A 108 -1.33 3.78 8.77
N PRO A 109 -1.03 3.60 10.07
CA PRO A 109 -1.80 2.73 10.96
C PRO A 109 -3.30 3.04 10.99
N ARG A 110 -4.12 1.99 11.04
CA ARG A 110 -5.58 2.07 11.07
C ARG A 110 -6.11 1.27 12.27
N PRO A 111 -6.83 1.90 13.22
CA PRO A 111 -7.42 1.19 14.35
C PRO A 111 -8.36 0.05 13.93
N SER A 112 -9.10 0.24 12.82
CA SER A 112 -9.96 -0.80 12.24
C SER A 112 -9.21 -2.03 11.69
N LEU A 113 -7.88 -1.98 11.66
CA LEU A 113 -7.01 -3.09 11.26
C LEU A 113 -6.17 -3.64 12.43
N SER A 114 -6.51 -3.28 13.68
CA SER A 114 -5.89 -3.89 14.86
C SER A 114 -6.13 -5.40 14.91
N GLU A 115 -5.38 -6.12 15.74
CA GLU A 115 -5.60 -7.57 15.89
C GLU A 115 -6.98 -7.84 16.47
N LEU A 116 -7.34 -7.07 17.50
CA LEU A 116 -8.65 -7.14 18.13
C LEU A 116 -9.79 -6.86 17.13
N ALA A 117 -9.68 -5.78 16.34
CA ALA A 117 -10.73 -5.42 15.37
C ALA A 117 -10.92 -6.47 14.26
N LEU A 118 -9.83 -7.07 13.77
CA LEU A 118 -9.92 -8.13 12.76
C LEU A 118 -10.48 -9.42 13.36
N ALA A 119 -10.12 -9.77 14.60
CA ALA A 119 -10.68 -10.92 15.29
C ALA A 119 -12.18 -10.75 15.57
N ASP A 120 -12.62 -9.57 16.01
CA ASP A 120 -14.04 -9.26 16.19
C ASP A 120 -14.84 -9.40 14.88
N GLN A 121 -14.24 -8.97 13.76
CA GLN A 121 -14.84 -9.12 12.44
C GLN A 121 -14.93 -10.60 12.04
N ALA A 122 -13.88 -11.40 12.28
CA ALA A 122 -13.88 -12.84 12.02
C ALA A 122 -14.83 -13.63 12.94
N ALA A 123 -14.99 -13.20 14.19
CA ALA A 123 -15.93 -13.78 15.15
C ALA A 123 -17.38 -13.53 14.74
N SER A 124 -17.66 -12.36 14.15
CA SER A 124 -18.96 -12.07 13.53
C SER A 124 -19.27 -13.00 12.35
N ASP A 125 -18.24 -13.49 11.66
CA ASP A 125 -18.32 -14.51 10.61
C ASP A 125 -18.26 -15.96 11.15
N GLY A 126 -18.22 -16.15 12.48
CA GLY A 126 -18.39 -17.43 13.17
C GLY A 126 -17.12 -18.08 13.71
N VAL A 127 -15.97 -17.39 13.73
CA VAL A 127 -14.69 -17.91 14.28
C VAL A 127 -14.23 -17.03 15.44
N ALA A 128 -14.50 -17.46 16.67
CA ALA A 128 -14.04 -16.74 17.85
C ALA A 128 -12.58 -17.10 18.18
N GLU A 129 -11.69 -16.11 18.13
CA GLU A 129 -10.35 -16.19 18.75
C GLU A 129 -10.41 -15.69 20.19
N ASP A 130 -9.52 -16.19 21.06
CA ASP A 130 -9.38 -15.67 22.43
C ASP A 130 -8.86 -14.23 22.37
N SER A 131 -9.78 -13.27 22.50
CA SER A 131 -9.54 -11.84 22.31
C SER A 131 -8.77 -11.17 23.45
N GLU A 132 -8.51 -11.87 24.56
CA GLU A 132 -7.91 -11.28 25.77
C GLU A 132 -6.43 -10.88 25.62
N ASP A 133 -5.72 -11.45 24.64
CA ASP A 133 -4.29 -11.18 24.38
C ASP A 133 -4.03 -10.37 23.09
N LEU A 134 -5.08 -9.99 22.34
CA LEU A 134 -4.93 -9.31 21.05
C LEU A 134 -4.68 -7.80 21.22
N SER A 135 -3.76 -7.26 20.42
CA SER A 135 -3.48 -5.82 20.44
C SER A 135 -4.59 -5.02 19.75
N ASP A 136 -4.97 -3.89 20.38
CA ASP A 136 -5.83 -2.87 19.77
C ASP A 136 -5.03 -1.78 19.02
N ASP A 137 -3.71 -1.93 18.93
CA ASP A 137 -2.89 -1.00 18.17
C ASP A 137 -3.19 -1.12 16.66
N GLY A 138 -3.47 0.02 16.04
CA GLY A 138 -3.74 0.06 14.61
C GLY A 138 -2.55 -0.46 13.79
N ARG A 139 -2.82 -1.29 12.79
CA ARG A 139 -1.81 -1.77 11.85
C ARG A 139 -1.90 -1.05 10.52
N SER A 140 -0.79 -1.00 9.79
CA SER A 140 -0.79 -0.40 8.46
C SER A 140 -1.51 -1.31 7.46
N PRO A 141 -2.29 -0.77 6.50
CA PRO A 141 -2.91 -1.57 5.46
C PRO A 141 -1.91 -2.42 4.67
N ALA A 142 -0.69 -1.94 4.44
CA ALA A 142 0.38 -2.70 3.78
C ALA A 142 0.86 -3.90 4.63
N ASP A 143 0.87 -3.77 5.95
CA ASP A 143 1.22 -4.90 6.83
C ASP A 143 0.11 -5.93 6.87
N VAL A 144 -1.14 -5.49 7.03
CA VAL A 144 -2.30 -6.37 7.01
C VAL A 144 -2.46 -7.04 5.65
N PHE A 145 -2.18 -6.36 4.54
CA PHE A 145 -2.32 -6.95 3.20
C PHE A 145 -1.46 -8.20 2.98
N LYS A 146 -0.35 -8.35 3.71
CA LYS A 146 0.50 -9.56 3.64
C LYS A 146 -0.14 -10.79 4.31
N ILE A 147 -1.07 -10.59 5.25
CA ILE A 147 -1.67 -11.64 6.08
C ILE A 147 -3.16 -11.82 5.78
N ASP A 148 -3.88 -10.73 5.57
CA ASP A 148 -5.29 -10.64 5.22
C ASP A 148 -5.48 -9.53 4.17
N SER A 149 -5.27 -9.91 2.92
CA SER A 149 -5.41 -8.98 1.80
C SER A 149 -6.85 -8.50 1.61
N SER A 150 -7.85 -9.31 1.99
CA SER A 150 -9.27 -8.94 1.94
C SER A 150 -9.60 -7.77 2.86
N ALA A 151 -9.10 -7.76 4.10
CA ALA A 151 -9.35 -6.67 5.04
C ALA A 151 -8.79 -5.33 4.53
N ALA A 152 -7.56 -5.33 3.99
CA ALA A 152 -6.96 -4.12 3.43
C ALA A 152 -7.72 -3.61 2.18
N VAL A 153 -8.17 -4.51 1.29
CA VAL A 153 -8.99 -4.15 0.12
C VAL A 153 -10.36 -3.61 0.56
N ALA A 154 -11.00 -4.23 1.54
CA ALA A 154 -12.29 -3.80 2.07
C ALA A 154 -12.22 -2.40 2.71
N LEU A 155 -11.14 -2.12 3.43
CA LEU A 155 -10.89 -0.79 3.98
C LEU A 155 -10.73 0.26 2.87
N ALA A 156 -9.92 -0.02 1.84
CA ALA A 156 -9.71 0.90 0.72
C ALA A 156 -11.04 1.24 0.01
N ARG A 157 -11.91 0.25 -0.20
CA ARG A 157 -13.26 0.45 -0.77
C ARG A 157 -14.15 1.30 0.12
N SER A 158 -14.14 1.03 1.43
CA SER A 158 -14.93 1.78 2.41
C SER A 158 -14.52 3.26 2.44
N ASP A 159 -13.22 3.54 2.52
CA ASP A 159 -12.68 4.91 2.52
C ASP A 159 -13.04 5.66 1.23
N ALA A 160 -12.96 5.00 0.06
CA ALA A 160 -13.33 5.62 -1.21
C ALA A 160 -14.84 5.92 -1.31
N ALA A 161 -15.70 5.06 -0.74
CA ALA A 161 -17.15 5.29 -0.71
C ALA A 161 -17.52 6.52 0.14
N TRP A 162 -16.84 6.74 1.26
CA TRP A 162 -17.01 7.94 2.09
C TRP A 162 -16.64 9.22 1.33
N MET A 163 -15.55 9.19 0.57
CA MET A 163 -15.10 10.33 -0.24
C MET A 163 -16.04 10.64 -1.41
N SER A 164 -16.76 9.63 -1.93
CA SER A 164 -17.73 9.81 -3.02
C SER A 164 -19.08 10.34 -2.54
N SER A 165 -19.35 10.24 -1.24
CA SER A 165 -20.62 10.64 -0.62
C SER A 165 -20.56 12.03 0.05
N SER A 166 -19.38 12.67 0.06
CA SER A 166 -19.10 13.98 0.66
C SER A 166 -18.98 15.06 -0.40
#